data_AF-A0A9D4K795-F1
#
_entry.id   AF-A0A9D4K795-F1
#
_cell.length_a   1.000
_cell.length_b   1.000
_cell.length_c   1.000
_cell.angle_alpha   90.00
_cell.angle_beta   90.00
_cell.angle_gamma   90.00
#
_symmetry.space_group_name_H-M   'P 1'
#
loop_
_entity.id
_entity.type
_entity.pdbx_description
1 polymer ?
#
loop_
_entity_poly.entity_id
_entity_poly.type
_entity_poly.pdbx_seq_one_letter_code
_entity_poly.pdbx_strand_id
1 'polypeptide(L)'
;MDGWMDGWMDGWMDGWMDGWMDGWKDGWMDGWMDGWMDGWMDGMDGWMDGWMDGWMDGWMEGWRDGMGWDGMDGWMDAWMDGWMDG
;
A
#
# COMPACT_ATOMS: atom_id res chain seq x y z
N MET A 1 10.99 32.59 -54.63
CA MET A 1 10.11 33.04 -53.51
C MET A 1 9.76 31.87 -52.60
N ASP A 2 10.26 30.67 -52.92
CA ASP A 2 9.74 29.40 -52.43
C ASP A 2 10.43 28.96 -51.13
N GLY A 3 11.74 29.22 -50.99
CA GLY A 3 12.49 28.85 -49.79
C GLY A 3 12.12 29.59 -48.49
N TRP A 4 11.36 30.69 -48.56
CA TRP A 4 10.88 31.39 -47.35
C TRP A 4 9.57 30.78 -46.83
N MET A 5 8.75 30.22 -47.72
CA MET A 5 7.55 29.46 -47.34
C MET A 5 7.94 28.09 -46.79
N ASP A 6 8.89 27.42 -47.43
CA ASP A 6 9.37 26.11 -46.99
C ASP A 6 10.01 26.19 -45.59
N GLY A 7 10.90 27.15 -45.35
CA GLY A 7 11.53 27.32 -44.04
C GLY A 7 10.57 27.75 -42.92
N TRP A 8 9.47 28.43 -43.25
CA TRP A 8 8.45 28.81 -42.27
C TRP A 8 7.49 27.64 -41.95
N MET A 9 7.14 26.82 -42.96
CA MET A 9 6.39 25.59 -42.73
C MET A 9 7.20 24.60 -41.92
N ASP A 10 8.46 24.34 -42.28
CA ASP A 10 9.32 23.38 -41.57
C ASP A 10 9.53 23.79 -40.11
N GLY A 11 9.89 25.06 -39.85
CA GLY A 11 10.11 25.53 -38.48
C GLY A 11 8.84 25.54 -37.61
N TRP A 12 7.68 25.76 -38.21
CA TRP A 12 6.40 25.68 -37.49
C TRP A 12 5.98 24.24 -37.22
N MET A 13 6.21 23.34 -38.18
CA MET A 13 5.90 21.92 -38.05
C MET A 13 6.81 21.26 -36.99
N ASP A 14 8.12 21.53 -37.04
CA ASP A 14 9.10 21.01 -36.07
C ASP A 14 8.81 21.54 -34.67
N GLY A 15 8.62 22.86 -34.50
CA GLY A 15 8.37 23.45 -33.18
C GLY A 15 7.05 22.98 -32.55
N TRP A 16 6.02 22.75 -33.37
CA TRP A 16 4.74 22.22 -32.88
C TRP A 16 4.82 20.73 -32.57
N MET A 17 5.54 19.95 -33.39
CA MET A 17 5.69 18.51 -33.21
C MET A 17 6.58 18.19 -32.01
N ASP A 18 7.68 18.91 -31.81
CA ASP A 18 8.56 18.77 -30.64
C ASP A 18 7.86 19.21 -29.36
N GLY A 19 7.25 20.40 -29.35
CA GLY A 19 6.56 20.90 -28.16
C GLY A 19 5.37 20.03 -27.74
N TRP A 20 4.68 19.42 -28.70
CA TRP A 20 3.59 18.49 -28.40
C TRP A 20 4.10 17.10 -27.97
N MET A 21 5.16 16.57 -28.61
CA MET A 21 5.76 15.30 -28.20
C MET A 21 6.36 15.38 -26.80
N ASP A 22 7.11 16.42 -26.49
CA ASP A 22 7.78 16.58 -25.20
C ASP A 22 6.76 16.85 -24.10
N GLY A 23 5.84 17.80 -24.32
CA GLY A 23 4.80 18.09 -23.33
C GLY A 23 3.87 16.91 -23.04
N TRP A 24 3.60 16.05 -24.04
CA TRP A 24 2.78 14.86 -23.84
C TRP A 24 3.55 13.72 -23.20
N LYS A 25 4.82 13.48 -23.59
CA LYS A 25 5.66 12.47 -22.95
C LYS A 25 5.95 12.82 -21.50
N ASP A 26 6.37 14.05 -21.23
CA ASP A 26 6.76 14.47 -19.88
C ASP A 26 5.54 14.49 -18.97
N GLY A 27 4.43 15.11 -19.40
CA GLY A 27 3.21 15.17 -18.59
C GLY A 27 2.57 13.80 -18.35
N TRP A 28 2.67 12.88 -19.30
CA TRP A 28 2.14 11.53 -19.14
C TRP A 28 3.07 10.62 -18.33
N MET A 29 4.40 10.69 -18.55
CA MET A 29 5.37 9.95 -17.75
C MET A 29 5.35 10.40 -16.30
N ASP A 30 5.43 11.71 -16.03
CA ASP A 30 5.45 12.23 -14.67
C ASP A 30 4.15 11.90 -13.95
N GLY A 31 2.99 12.18 -14.57
CA GLY A 31 1.69 11.91 -13.96
C GLY A 31 1.41 10.43 -13.71
N TRP A 32 1.89 9.54 -14.58
CA TRP A 32 1.73 8.10 -14.41
C TRP A 32 2.71 7.54 -13.37
N MET A 33 3.95 8.02 -13.37
CA MET A 33 5.00 7.56 -12.47
C MET A 33 4.74 8.04 -11.03
N ASP A 34 4.35 9.29 -10.85
CA ASP A 34 3.94 9.84 -9.54
C ASP A 34 2.71 9.12 -9.01
N GLY A 35 1.63 9.01 -9.82
CA GLY A 35 0.39 8.38 -9.37
C GLY A 35 0.55 6.88 -9.05
N TRP A 36 1.42 6.17 -9.77
CA TRP A 36 1.71 4.77 -9.48
C TRP A 36 2.59 4.61 -8.24
N MET A 37 3.58 5.48 -8.06
CA MET A 37 4.51 5.42 -6.93
C MET A 37 3.81 5.79 -5.62
N ASP A 38 2.98 6.84 -5.63
CA ASP A 38 2.16 7.24 -4.48
C ASP A 38 1.15 6.14 -4.11
N GLY A 39 0.42 5.61 -5.08
CA GLY A 39 -0.57 4.55 -4.84
C GLY A 39 0.06 3.24 -4.33
N TRP A 40 1.31 2.96 -4.72
CA TRP A 40 2.04 1.79 -4.26
C TRP A 40 2.59 1.99 -2.84
N MET A 41 3.12 3.18 -2.52
CA MET A 41 3.57 3.52 -1.16
C MET A 41 2.40 3.51 -0.17
N ASP A 42 1.29 4.17 -0.49
CA ASP A 42 0.09 4.19 0.36
C ASP A 42 -0.48 2.78 0.58
N GLY A 43 -0.47 1.94 -0.46
CA GLY A 43 -0.92 0.55 -0.36
C GLY A 43 0.00 -0.31 0.50
N MET A 44 1.30 -0.03 0.49
CA MET A 44 2.28 -0.75 1.30
C MET A 44 2.18 -0.37 2.77
N ASP A 45 1.98 0.91 3.08
CA ASP A 45 1.76 1.40 4.45
C ASP A 45 0.46 0.81 5.02
N GLY A 46 -0.64 0.86 4.27
CA GLY A 46 -1.91 0.27 4.71
C GLY A 46 -1.86 -1.25 4.91
N TRP A 47 -1.06 -1.97 4.10
CA TRP A 47 -0.83 -3.41 4.30
C TRP A 47 0.02 -3.69 5.54
N MET A 48 1.06 -2.89 5.76
CA MET A 48 1.97 -3.04 6.88
C MET A 48 1.26 -2.74 8.21
N ASP A 49 0.46 -1.67 8.26
CA ASP A 49 -0.39 -1.32 9.41
C ASP A 49 -1.43 -2.42 9.67
N GLY A 50 -2.17 -2.83 8.65
CA GLY A 50 -3.21 -3.87 8.81
C GLY A 50 -2.66 -5.24 9.22
N TRP A 51 -1.47 -5.61 8.72
CA TRP A 51 -0.80 -6.84 9.14
C TRP A 51 -0.26 -6.74 10.57
N MET A 52 0.36 -5.62 10.92
CA MET A 52 0.96 -5.41 12.22
C MET A 52 -0.12 -5.31 13.31
N ASP A 53 -1.19 -4.56 13.09
CA ASP A 53 -2.34 -4.47 13.99
C ASP A 53 -3.05 -5.82 14.09
N GLY A 54 -3.41 -6.44 12.96
CA GLY A 54 -4.14 -7.71 12.96
C GLY A 54 -3.36 -8.87 13.60
N TRP A 55 -2.06 -8.93 13.41
CA TRP A 55 -1.21 -9.93 14.04
C TRP A 55 -0.98 -9.63 15.52
N MET A 56 -0.72 -8.37 15.88
CA MET A 56 -0.44 -7.97 17.26
C MET A 56 -1.70 -8.09 18.12
N ASP A 57 -2.86 -7.64 17.63
CA ASP A 57 -4.15 -7.75 18.32
C ASP A 57 -4.60 -9.21 18.39
N GLY A 58 -4.57 -9.94 17.27
CA GLY A 58 -5.01 -11.35 17.24
C GLY A 58 -4.12 -12.26 18.10
N TRP A 59 -2.81 -12.01 18.14
CA TRP A 59 -1.90 -12.75 19.01
C TRP A 59 -2.08 -12.35 20.47
N MET A 60 -2.21 -11.06 20.78
CA MET A 60 -2.37 -10.59 22.16
C MET A 60 -3.72 -10.99 22.76
N GLU A 61 -4.81 -10.91 22.01
CA GLU A 61 -6.13 -11.41 22.41
C GLU A 61 -6.12 -12.93 22.56
N GLY A 62 -5.63 -13.68 21.57
CA GLY A 62 -5.60 -15.14 21.63
C GLY A 62 -4.74 -15.68 22.79
N TRP A 63 -3.65 -14.99 23.12
CA TRP A 63 -2.79 -15.35 24.25
C TRP A 63 -3.44 -14.99 25.59
N ARG A 64 -4.12 -13.83 25.67
CA ARG A 64 -4.82 -13.38 26.87
C ARG A 64 -6.07 -14.20 27.17
N ASP A 65 -6.78 -14.63 26.13
CA ASP A 65 -7.98 -15.46 26.25
C ASP A 65 -7.64 -16.92 26.56
N GLY A 66 -6.71 -17.51 25.80
CA GLY A 66 -6.33 -18.92 25.99
C GLY A 66 -5.52 -19.19 27.26
N MET A 67 -4.71 -18.23 27.72
CA MET A 67 -3.90 -18.39 28.93
C MET A 67 -4.59 -17.83 30.18
N GLY A 68 -5.40 -16.79 30.03
CA GLY A 68 -6.00 -16.06 31.16
C GLY A 68 -7.31 -16.66 31.68
N TRP A 69 -8.13 -17.26 30.82
CA TRP A 69 -9.43 -17.80 31.20
C TRP A 69 -9.44 -19.33 31.13
N ASP A 70 -9.21 -19.93 29.96
CA ASP A 70 -9.27 -21.40 29.80
C ASP A 70 -8.22 -22.14 30.66
N GLY A 71 -7.01 -21.60 30.78
CA GLY A 71 -5.94 -22.20 31.59
C GLY A 71 -6.16 -22.07 33.10
N MET A 72 -6.80 -20.99 33.55
CA MET A 72 -7.06 -20.74 34.97
C MET A 72 -8.31 -21.49 35.43
N ASP A 73 -9.34 -21.53 34.58
CA ASP A 73 -10.58 -22.28 34.79
C ASP A 73 -10.28 -23.79 34.81
N GLY A 74 -9.53 -24.32 33.84
CA GLY A 74 -9.15 -25.73 33.82
C GLY A 74 -8.27 -26.16 35.00
N TRP A 75 -7.44 -25.25 35.54
CA TRP A 75 -6.67 -25.51 36.75
C TRP A 75 -7.54 -25.47 38.01
N MET A 76 -8.47 -24.51 38.12
CA MET A 76 -9.42 -24.44 39.23
C MET A 76 -10.36 -25.65 39.26
N ASP A 77 -10.84 -26.08 38.09
CA ASP A 77 -11.71 -27.26 37.95
C ASP A 77 -10.97 -28.54 38.38
N ALA A 78 -9.75 -28.77 37.84
CA ALA A 78 -8.95 -29.94 38.20
C ALA A 78 -8.53 -29.95 39.68
N TRP A 79 -8.28 -28.77 40.26
CA TRP A 79 -7.93 -28.64 41.67
C TRP A 79 -9.14 -28.86 42.59
N MET A 80 -10.33 -28.35 42.24
CA MET A 80 -11.55 -28.63 42.99
C MET A 80 -11.93 -30.10 42.95
N ASP A 81 -11.90 -30.72 41.76
CA ASP A 81 -12.23 -32.14 41.58
C ASP A 81 -11.29 -33.02 42.40
N GLY A 82 -9.98 -32.76 42.36
CA GLY A 82 -8.99 -33.52 43.13
C GLY A 82 -9.03 -33.29 44.64
N TRP A 83 -9.58 -32.17 45.12
CA TRP A 83 -9.68 -31.85 46.55
C TRP A 83 -11.00 -32.31 47.17
N MET A 84 -12.08 -32.41 46.37
CA MET A 84 -13.38 -32.93 46.82
C MET A 84 -13.48 -34.45 46.77
N ASP A 85 -12.72 -35.11 45.89
CA ASP A 85 -12.70 -36.58 45.76
C ASP A 85 -11.66 -37.29 46.67
N GLY A 86 -10.96 -36.54 47.55
CA GLY A 86 -9.99 -37.08 48.54
C GLY A 86 -10.50 -37.00 49.97
#